data_AF-A0A1B6CI61-F1
#
_entry.id   AF-A0A1B6CI61-F1
#
_cell.length_a   1.000
_cell.length_b   1.000
_cell.length_c   1.000
_cell.angle_alpha   90.00
_cell.angle_beta   90.00
_cell.angle_gamma   90.00
#
_symmetry.space_group_name_H-M   'P 1'
#
loop_
_entity.id
_entity.type
_entity.pdbx_description
1 polymer ?
#
loop_
_entity_poly.entity_id
_entity_poly.type
_entity_poly.pdbx_seq_one_letter_code
_entity_poly.pdbx_strand_id
1 'polypeptide(L)'
;KEGDDNQAINVYSAGIQLYPENVEMATDLGLIYLKLGDYSEALNRFGFVLAHDPSFAKALLATGSIMQKYKEYDMALTKYKVATKYWPESAALWNNIGMCFFGKKK
;
A
#
# COMPACT_ATOMS: atom_id res chain seq x y z
N LYS A 1 -10.25 3.87 19.03
CA LYS A 1 -9.96 3.72 17.60
C LYS A 1 -8.82 4.65 17.17
N GLU A 2 -9.00 5.97 17.08
CA GLU A 2 -7.87 6.88 16.73
C GLU A 2 -6.75 6.92 17.79
N GLY A 3 -7.11 6.82 19.09
CA GLY A 3 -6.12 6.72 20.17
C GLY A 3 -5.26 5.45 20.09
N ASP A 4 -5.85 4.33 19.67
CA ASP A 4 -5.16 3.05 19.52
C ASP A 4 -4.24 3.05 18.30
N ASP A 5 -4.69 3.69 17.20
CA ASP A 5 -3.91 3.82 15.96
C ASP A 5 -2.66 4.70 16.17
N ASN A 6 -2.76 5.79 16.94
CA ASN A 6 -1.61 6.63 17.29
C ASN A 6 -0.61 5.92 18.21
N GLN A 7 -1.10 5.11 19.16
CA GLN A 7 -0.22 4.28 19.98
C GLN A 7 0.50 3.22 19.13
N ALA A 8 -0.20 2.59 18.19
CA ALA A 8 0.39 1.65 17.26
C ALA A 8 1.50 2.30 16.42
N ILE A 9 1.28 3.51 15.89
CA ILE A 9 2.29 4.28 15.16
C ILE A 9 3.55 4.46 16.02
N ASN A 10 3.41 4.85 17.29
CA ASN A 10 4.55 5.06 18.17
C ASN A 10 5.33 3.76 18.40
N VAL A 11 4.63 2.65 18.63
CA VAL A 11 5.25 1.34 18.85
C VAL A 11 5.99 0.86 17.59
N TYR A 12 5.36 0.92 16.42
CA TYR A 12 6.00 0.54 15.17
C TYR A 12 7.17 1.46 14.81
N SER A 13 7.05 2.77 15.06
CA SER A 13 8.14 3.72 14.81
C SER A 13 9.35 3.44 15.69
N ALA A 14 9.14 3.14 16.97
CA ALA A 14 10.22 2.71 17.86
C ALA A 14 10.82 1.36 17.42
N GLY A 15 9.99 0.40 17.00
CA GLY A 15 10.44 -0.88 16.47
C GLY A 15 11.32 -0.73 15.22
N ILE A 16 10.93 0.15 14.28
CA ILE A 16 11.69 0.45 13.07
C ILE A 16 13.03 1.14 13.41
N GLN A 17 13.13 1.94 14.47
CA GLN A 17 14.43 2.48 14.91
C GLN A 17 15.40 1.39 15.34
N LEU A 18 14.91 0.30 15.94
CA LEU A 18 15.72 -0.85 16.36
C LEU A 18 15.99 -1.81 15.20
N TYR A 19 15.04 -1.97 14.28
CA TYR A 19 15.09 -2.89 13.15
C TYR A 19 14.70 -2.16 11.85
N PRO A 20 15.58 -1.30 11.31
CA PRO A 20 15.24 -0.42 10.19
C PRO A 20 14.93 -1.16 8.89
N GLU A 21 15.43 -2.40 8.74
CA GLU A 21 15.24 -3.23 7.56
C GLU A 21 14.01 -4.16 7.64
N ASN A 22 13.23 -4.09 8.72
CA ASN A 22 12.07 -4.96 8.89
C ASN A 22 10.90 -4.50 8.00
N VAL A 23 10.73 -5.19 6.86
CA VAL A 23 9.67 -4.92 5.88
C VAL A 23 8.26 -5.19 6.39
N GLU A 24 8.08 -6.09 7.36
CA GLU A 24 6.78 -6.39 7.94
C GLU A 24 6.31 -5.23 8.83
N MET A 25 7.19 -4.72 9.70
CA MET A 25 6.92 -3.54 10.52
C MET A 25 6.65 -2.30 9.65
N ALA A 26 7.42 -2.10 8.58
CA ALA A 26 7.16 -1.03 7.62
C ALA A 26 5.80 -1.18 6.93
N THR A 27 5.42 -2.41 6.56
CA THR A 27 4.11 -2.71 5.97
C THR A 27 2.98 -2.35 6.92
N ASP A 28 3.05 -2.82 8.17
CA ASP A 28 1.98 -2.60 9.16
C ASP A 28 1.84 -1.12 9.50
N LEU A 29 2.95 -0.40 9.65
CA LEU A 29 2.93 1.05 9.83
C LEU A 29 2.30 1.77 8.62
N GLY A 30 2.64 1.36 7.39
CA GLY A 30 2.02 1.89 6.17
C GLY A 30 0.51 1.64 6.11
N LEU A 31 0.04 0.48 6.55
CA LEU A 31 -1.40 0.15 6.61
C LEU A 31 -2.13 1.01 7.66
N ILE A 32 -1.49 1.32 8.79
CA ILE A 32 -2.06 2.22 9.80
C ILE A 32 -2.20 3.63 9.22
N TYR A 33 -1.16 4.17 8.57
CA TYR A 33 -1.23 5.47 7.90
C TYR A 33 -2.32 5.50 6.81
N LEU A 34 -2.41 4.44 5.99
CA LEU A 34 -3.46 4.30 4.98
C LEU A 34 -4.86 4.38 5.60
N LYS A 35 -5.08 3.68 6.72
CA LYS A 35 -6.35 3.67 7.46
C LYS A 35 -6.70 5.05 8.02
N LEU A 36 -5.70 5.80 8.51
CA LEU A 36 -5.87 7.16 9.01
C LEU A 36 -5.99 8.21 7.88
N GLY A 37 -5.74 7.81 6.64
CA GLY A 37 -5.77 8.70 5.48
C GLY A 37 -4.52 9.56 5.30
N ASP A 38 -3.44 9.25 6.03
CA ASP A 38 -2.12 9.84 5.78
C ASP A 38 -1.45 9.09 4.63
N TYR A 39 -1.89 9.39 3.41
CA TYR A 39 -1.41 8.69 2.22
C TYR A 39 0.06 8.97 1.91
N SER A 40 0.60 10.11 2.35
CA SER A 40 2.01 10.47 2.15
C SER A 40 2.92 9.52 2.93
N GLU A 41 2.66 9.38 4.23
CA GLU A 41 3.45 8.47 5.07
C GLU A 41 3.21 7.00 4.67
N ALA A 42 1.97 6.64 4.31
CA ALA A 42 1.67 5.30 3.80
C ALA A 42 2.51 4.97 2.55
N LEU A 43 2.56 5.87 1.56
CA LEU A 43 3.35 5.68 0.35
C LEU A 43 4.85 5.61 0.65
N ASN A 44 5.37 6.39 1.61
CA ASN A 44 6.76 6.31 2.04
C ASN A 44 7.10 4.90 2.54
N ARG A 45 6.28 4.37 3.47
CA ARG A 45 6.47 3.03 4.03
C ARG A 45 6.32 1.92 2.99
N PHE A 46 5.31 1.99 2.13
CA PHE A 46 5.17 1.01 1.05
C PHE A 46 6.29 1.12 0.00
N GLY A 47 6.81 2.32 -0.26
CA GLY A 47 7.96 2.54 -1.13
C GLY A 47 9.20 1.83 -0.59
N PHE A 48 9.45 1.94 0.71
CA PHE A 48 10.51 1.19 1.39
C PHE A 48 10.33 -0.33 1.23
N VAL A 49 9.12 -0.85 1.48
CA VAL A 49 8.83 -2.28 1.33
C VAL A 49 9.07 -2.75 -0.11
N LEU A 50 8.60 -1.99 -1.10
CA LEU A 50 8.75 -2.34 -2.52
C LEU A 50 10.19 -2.19 -3.04
N ALA A 51 11.04 -1.41 -2.37
CA ALA A 51 12.46 -1.35 -2.67
C ALA A 51 13.19 -2.63 -2.23
N HIS A 52 12.73 -3.29 -1.17
CA HIS A 52 13.28 -4.55 -0.68
C HIS A 52 12.66 -5.77 -1.38
N ASP A 53 11.34 -5.78 -1.50
CA ASP A 53 10.59 -6.80 -2.22
C ASP A 53 9.62 -6.14 -3.22
N PRO A 54 10.03 -6.01 -4.49
CA PRO A 54 9.17 -5.48 -5.56
C PRO A 54 7.92 -6.32 -5.83
N SER A 55 7.88 -7.54 -5.30
CA SER A 55 6.78 -8.49 -5.39
C SER A 55 5.95 -8.56 -4.11
N PHE A 56 5.95 -7.54 -3.26
CA PHE A 56 5.18 -7.58 -2.02
C PHE A 56 3.71 -7.15 -2.19
N ALA A 57 2.77 -8.06 -1.91
CA ALA A 57 1.35 -7.93 -2.28
C ALA A 57 0.65 -6.74 -1.68
N LYS A 58 0.74 -6.64 -0.35
CA LYS A 58 0.00 -5.64 0.40
C LYS A 58 0.47 -4.24 -0.01
N ALA A 59 1.75 -4.06 -0.25
CA ALA A 59 2.33 -2.78 -0.67
C ALA A 59 1.93 -2.42 -2.11
N LEU A 60 1.97 -3.36 -3.07
CA LEU A 60 1.51 -3.10 -4.44
C LEU A 60 0.00 -2.77 -4.50
N LEU A 61 -0.82 -3.50 -3.74
CA LEU A 61 -2.26 -3.24 -3.68
C LEU A 61 -2.58 -1.91 -3.00
N ALA A 62 -1.91 -1.61 -1.88
CA ALA A 62 -2.12 -0.37 -1.16
C ALA A 62 -1.68 0.85 -1.97
N THR A 63 -0.49 0.83 -2.58
CA THR A 63 -0.02 1.92 -3.44
C THR A 63 -0.94 2.15 -4.64
N GLY A 64 -1.37 1.08 -5.31
CA GLY A 64 -2.34 1.16 -6.40
C GLY A 64 -3.70 1.72 -5.96
N SER A 65 -4.17 1.34 -4.76
CA SER A 65 -5.44 1.83 -4.19
C SER A 65 -5.37 3.31 -3.87
N ILE A 66 -4.24 3.79 -3.33
CA ILE A 66 -3.99 5.22 -3.10
C ILE A 66 -4.03 5.99 -4.42
N MET A 67 -3.31 5.54 -5.45
CA MET A 67 -3.32 6.17 -6.79
C MET A 67 -4.73 6.20 -7.39
N GLN A 68 -5.48 5.10 -7.26
CA GLN A 68 -6.86 5.04 -7.70
C GLN A 68 -7.77 6.05 -6.98
N LYS A 69 -7.57 6.26 -5.68
CA LYS A 69 -8.31 7.27 -4.90
C LYS A 69 -8.05 8.68 -5.41
N TYR A 70 -6.84 8.97 -5.84
CA TYR A 70 -6.46 10.23 -6.49
C TYR A 70 -6.82 10.30 -7.98
N LYS A 71 -7.55 9.31 -8.51
CA LYS A 71 -7.93 9.17 -9.92
C LYS A 71 -6.73 9.04 -10.87
N GLU A 72 -5.55 8.69 -10.35
CA GLU A 72 -4.34 8.39 -11.11
C GLU A 72 -4.40 6.96 -11.64
N TYR A 73 -5.43 6.66 -12.44
CA TYR A 73 -5.77 5.29 -12.82
C TYR A 73 -4.66 4.60 -13.62
N ASP A 74 -3.91 5.33 -14.44
CA ASP A 74 -2.79 4.76 -15.20
C ASP A 74 -1.61 4.34 -14.32
N MET A 75 -1.32 5.13 -13.29
CA MET A 75 -0.29 4.78 -12.31
C MET A 75 -0.73 3.58 -11.46
N ALA A 76 -2.01 3.56 -11.03
CA ALA A 76 -2.59 2.42 -10.33
C ALA A 76 -2.52 1.13 -11.16
N LEU A 77 -2.92 1.18 -12.43
CA LEU A 77 -2.83 0.04 -13.36
C LEU A 77 -1.39 -0.44 -13.55
N THR A 78 -0.41 0.47 -13.55
CA THR A 78 1.01 0.09 -13.62
C THR A 78 1.43 -0.72 -12.40
N LYS A 79 1.02 -0.33 -11.19
CA LYS A 79 1.29 -1.10 -9.97
C LYS A 79 0.56 -2.44 -9.96
N TYR A 80 -0.72 -2.45 -10.35
CA TYR A 80 -1.50 -3.68 -10.43
C TYR A 80 -0.97 -4.66 -11.48
N LYS A 81 -0.43 -4.18 -12.61
CA LYS A 81 0.23 -5.03 -13.63
C LYS A 81 1.47 -5.73 -13.08
N VAL A 82 2.17 -5.14 -12.11
CA VAL A 82 3.24 -5.86 -11.41
C VAL A 82 2.64 -6.93 -10.51
N ALA A 83 1.60 -6.60 -9.76
CA ALA A 83 0.92 -7.55 -8.87
C ALA A 83 0.31 -8.76 -9.62
N THR A 84 -0.17 -8.60 -10.86
CA THR A 84 -0.74 -9.72 -11.63
C THR A 84 0.29 -10.80 -11.98
N LYS A 85 1.59 -10.46 -11.99
CA LYS A 85 2.66 -11.44 -12.21
C LYS A 85 2.85 -12.37 -11.02
N TYR A 86 2.49 -11.92 -9.82
CA TYR A 86 2.75 -12.63 -8.57
C TYR A 86 1.48 -13.23 -7.95
N TRP A 87 0.32 -12.57 -8.09
CA TRP A 87 -0.99 -13.10 -7.63
C TRP A 87 -2.07 -13.00 -8.71
N PRO A 88 -1.95 -13.79 -9.79
CA PRO A 88 -2.96 -13.81 -10.85
C PRO A 88 -4.33 -14.33 -10.37
N GLU A 89 -4.40 -15.01 -9.23
CA GLU A 89 -5.66 -15.56 -8.68
C GLU A 89 -6.37 -14.60 -7.70
N SER A 90 -5.78 -13.43 -7.40
CA SER A 90 -6.35 -12.50 -6.44
C SER A 90 -7.59 -11.79 -6.99
N ALA A 91 -8.77 -12.15 -6.49
CA ALA A 91 -10.03 -11.49 -6.86
C ALA A 91 -10.02 -9.98 -6.52
N ALA A 92 -9.42 -9.61 -5.39
CA ALA A 92 -9.30 -8.20 -4.97
C ALA A 92 -8.46 -7.38 -5.97
N LEU A 93 -7.37 -7.96 -6.50
CA LEU A 93 -6.53 -7.33 -7.51
C LEU A 93 -7.33 -7.05 -8.80
N TRP A 94 -8.03 -8.06 -9.31
CA TRP A 94 -8.83 -7.91 -10.53
C TRP A 94 -10.01 -6.95 -10.35
N ASN A 95 -10.65 -6.94 -9.19
CA ASN A 95 -11.65 -5.93 -8.85
C ASN A 95 -11.07 -4.51 -8.92
N ASN A 96 -9.90 -4.28 -8.34
CA ASN A 96 -9.25 -2.97 -8.36
C ASN A 96 -8.87 -2.52 -9.78
N ILE A 97 -8.36 -3.44 -10.62
CA ILE A 97 -8.09 -3.18 -12.04
C ILE A 97 -9.37 -2.81 -12.79
N GLY A 98 -10.46 -3.56 -12.59
CA GLY A 98 -11.76 -3.27 -13.19
C GLY A 98 -12.28 -1.89 -12.80
N MET A 99 -12.16 -1.53 -11.51
CA MET A 99 -12.52 -0.22 -10.99
C MET A 99 -11.67 0.92 -11.60
N CYS A 100 -10.39 0.69 -11.91
CA CYS A 100 -9.57 1.66 -12.65
C CYS A 100 -10.11 1.88 -14.06
N PHE A 101 -10.42 0.81 -14.81
CA PHE A 101 -11.00 0.95 -16.16
C PHE A 101 -12.37 1.62 -16.16
N PHE A 102 -13.21 1.32 -15.17
CA PHE A 102 -14.49 2.00 -14.99
C PHE A 102 -14.30 3.50 -14.70
N GLY A 103 -13.34 3.82 -13.81
CA GLY A 103 -13.00 5.19 -13.44
C GLY A 103 -12.45 6.03 -14.60
N LYS A 104 -11.67 5.42 -15.51
CA LYS A 104 -11.13 6.10 -16.72
C LYS A 104 -12.19 6.44 -17.78
N LYS A 105 -13.33 5.75 -17.77
CA LYS A 105 -14.41 5.96 -18.76
C LYS A 105 -15.41 7.06 -18.35
N LYS A 106 -15.30 7.58 -17.13
CA LYS A 106 -16.10 8.71 -16.62
C LYS A 106 -15.32 10.01 -16.73
#